data_AF-A0A2H5RL99-F1
#
_entry.id   AF-A0A2H5RL99-F1
#
_cell.length_a   1.000
_cell.length_b   1.000
_cell.length_c   1.000
_cell.angle_alpha   90.00
_cell.angle_beta   90.00
_cell.angle_gamma   90.00
#
_symmetry.space_group_name_H-M   'P 1'
#
loop_
_entity.id
_entity.type
_entity.pdbx_description
1 polymer ?
#
loop_
_entity_poly.entity_id
_entity_poly.type
_entity_poly.pdbx_seq_one_letter_code
_entity_poly.pdbx_strand_id
1 'polypeptide(L)'
;MSKSKWFCLKKNSDNASIQSSISSSTSNKTLAVNELKIKAREKAVSKKLNDIKRLMEVDLCFVLDCTGTMGSHISAAKDCILQVSNYVKHINPNIKLRVGFCGYRDHDNGIDRLLVFDFTDQYEQFTQYMQNVTPIYNLDLAEDVLGGLNAAVTQMNWQNSTRVLLHICDYPPHGRRFSYLKDNYPNGDPYGLTAEDVLGRMQSNNILYFFGKITNHTDKMLEIFHDIIGEFPVFDLVGGDPLVLINKFIQATSSSITYAVSLTSTIVSSSNEINSMQRKKIIMNPNVPDWNTLSLQKGIVMWYHIPKTLDELKNPKYFDKSNLISKNFSYKVASQPFSSGVEKYAYFALDAKSDPTKDMVIKEYLHIGKRNNPLEKYLEAVEIFTVAYFLSTQFNSIAEQKNIPKVNFLNVKLLRYNTFCFTKYYTIEPKLQNSEYKRFNANTGVITELRPILEAFVHFTYEYTKGYLVVCDLQGIELNDDFLLTDPAIHCIDPLRFGGTNFGENGIKQLFLANHKCNDICKKLELSHVNNE
;
A
#
# COMPACT_ATOMS: atom_id res chain seq x y z
N MET A 1 19.48 21.16 -93.51
CA MET A 1 20.64 21.18 -92.58
C MET A 1 20.65 22.49 -91.82
N SER A 2 20.44 22.48 -90.49
CA SER A 2 20.91 23.51 -89.50
C SER A 2 20.30 23.16 -88.12
N LYS A 3 21.03 22.46 -87.25
CA LYS A 3 21.72 22.95 -86.03
C LYS A 3 20.83 23.64 -84.98
N SER A 4 20.43 22.86 -83.96
CA SER A 4 19.91 23.30 -82.67
C SER A 4 21.05 23.66 -81.71
N LYS A 5 20.92 24.82 -81.03
CA LYS A 5 21.85 25.35 -80.02
C LYS A 5 21.50 24.84 -78.62
N TRP A 6 22.55 24.52 -77.87
CA TRP A 6 22.57 24.23 -76.45
C TRP A 6 22.34 25.48 -75.59
N PHE A 7 21.63 25.32 -74.46
CA PHE A 7 21.84 26.14 -73.26
C PHE A 7 21.77 25.24 -72.01
N CYS A 8 22.78 25.38 -71.15
CA CYS A 8 23.00 24.63 -69.93
C CYS A 8 22.39 25.42 -68.74
N LEU A 9 21.67 24.76 -67.82
CA LEU A 9 21.26 25.34 -66.54
C LEU A 9 21.75 24.46 -65.39
N LYS A 10 22.53 25.09 -64.50
CA LYS A 10 23.14 24.55 -63.28
C LYS A 10 22.08 24.01 -62.30
N LYS A 11 22.39 22.87 -61.68
CA LYS A 11 21.78 22.39 -60.42
C LYS A 11 22.16 23.34 -59.28
N ASN A 12 21.17 23.87 -58.55
CA ASN A 12 21.36 24.46 -57.23
C ASN A 12 21.16 23.40 -56.13
N SER A 13 22.10 23.38 -55.19
CA SER A 13 22.29 22.46 -54.07
C SER A 13 21.55 22.88 -52.78
N ASP A 14 20.56 23.77 -52.86
CA ASP A 14 20.06 24.49 -51.67
C ASP A 14 18.81 23.88 -51.00
N ASN A 15 18.22 22.82 -51.56
CA ASN A 15 17.02 22.19 -50.97
C ASN A 15 17.34 21.08 -49.94
N ALA A 16 18.55 20.52 -49.93
CA ALA A 16 18.93 19.50 -48.95
C ALA A 16 19.30 20.10 -47.58
N SER A 17 19.86 21.32 -47.56
CA SER A 17 20.25 22.01 -46.33
C SER A 17 19.05 22.51 -45.52
N ILE A 18 17.97 22.93 -46.17
CA ILE A 18 16.75 23.43 -45.52
C ILE A 18 15.93 22.31 -44.86
N GLN A 19 15.82 21.13 -45.49
CA GLN A 19 15.18 19.96 -44.87
C GLN A 19 15.98 19.40 -43.68
N SER A 20 17.31 19.47 -43.74
CA SER A 20 18.19 19.08 -42.63
C SER A 20 18.13 20.06 -41.44
N SER A 21 17.93 21.36 -41.67
CA SER A 21 17.85 22.36 -40.60
C SER A 21 16.46 22.44 -39.94
N ILE A 22 15.39 22.14 -40.67
CA ILE A 22 14.03 22.01 -40.11
C ILE A 22 13.89 20.72 -39.28
N SER A 23 14.49 19.61 -39.72
CA SER A 23 14.51 18.37 -38.93
C SER A 23 15.41 18.47 -37.69
N SER A 24 16.57 19.12 -37.79
CA SER A 24 17.46 19.35 -36.64
C SER A 24 16.86 20.32 -35.61
N SER A 25 16.18 21.38 -36.05
CA SER A 25 15.50 22.32 -35.13
C SER A 25 14.27 21.72 -34.43
N THR A 26 13.54 20.82 -35.08
CA THR A 26 12.41 20.08 -34.47
C THR A 26 12.91 19.01 -33.48
N SER A 27 14.00 18.31 -33.82
CA SER A 27 14.67 17.37 -32.93
C SER A 27 15.22 18.06 -31.67
N ASN A 28 15.92 19.18 -31.82
CA ASN A 28 16.48 19.95 -30.71
C ASN A 28 15.40 20.53 -29.79
N LYS A 29 14.26 20.98 -30.34
CA LYS A 29 13.11 21.41 -29.53
C LYS A 29 12.48 20.24 -28.75
N THR A 30 12.40 19.05 -29.34
CA THR A 30 11.85 17.85 -28.68
C THR A 30 12.76 17.37 -27.54
N LEU A 31 14.07 17.38 -27.76
CA LEU A 31 15.08 17.08 -26.74
C LEU A 31 14.99 18.05 -25.56
N ALA A 32 14.94 19.36 -25.83
CA ALA A 32 14.81 20.38 -24.78
C ALA A 32 13.50 20.24 -23.96
N VAL A 33 12.39 19.92 -24.62
CA VAL A 33 11.11 19.67 -23.93
C VAL A 33 11.18 18.42 -23.04
N ASN A 34 11.83 17.35 -23.52
CA ASN A 34 12.01 16.13 -22.73
C ASN A 34 12.93 16.36 -21.52
N GLU A 35 14.03 17.10 -21.68
CA GLU A 35 14.90 17.47 -20.56
C GLU A 35 14.15 18.26 -19.47
N LEU A 36 13.29 19.20 -19.86
CA LEU A 36 12.47 19.96 -18.91
C LEU A 36 11.45 19.07 -18.19
N LYS A 37 10.83 18.11 -18.89
CA LYS A 37 9.92 17.12 -18.30
C LYS A 37 10.65 16.21 -17.31
N ILE A 38 11.85 15.73 -17.67
CA ILE A 38 12.71 14.92 -16.81
C ILE A 38 13.04 15.68 -15.53
N LYS A 39 13.56 16.91 -15.63
CA LYS A 39 13.87 17.75 -14.45
C LYS A 39 12.66 17.99 -13.56
N ALA A 40 11.50 18.29 -14.15
CA ALA A 40 10.27 18.47 -13.40
C ALA A 40 9.83 17.18 -12.69
N ARG A 41 9.98 16.04 -13.35
CA ARG A 41 9.66 14.72 -12.81
C ARG A 41 10.59 14.32 -11.68
N GLU A 42 11.90 14.48 -11.85
CA GLU A 42 12.91 14.22 -10.81
C GLU A 42 12.69 15.07 -9.57
N LYS A 43 12.33 16.35 -9.74
CA LYS A 43 11.96 17.23 -8.61
C LYS A 43 10.71 16.73 -7.89
N ALA A 44 9.69 16.30 -8.62
CA ALA A 44 8.47 15.76 -8.04
C ALA A 44 8.73 14.43 -7.29
N VAL A 45 9.54 13.55 -7.87
CA VAL A 45 9.99 12.29 -7.26
C VAL A 45 10.79 12.58 -5.98
N SER A 46 11.75 13.49 -6.03
CA SER A 46 12.57 13.85 -4.86
C SER A 46 11.73 14.38 -3.71
N LYS A 47 10.70 15.19 -4.00
CA LYS A 47 9.72 15.62 -2.99
C LYS A 47 8.99 14.43 -2.39
N LYS A 48 8.48 13.52 -3.22
CA LYS A 48 7.77 12.31 -2.76
C LYS A 48 8.66 11.38 -1.92
N LEU A 49 9.93 11.19 -2.29
CA LEU A 49 10.87 10.40 -1.50
C LEU A 49 11.14 11.02 -0.12
N ASN A 50 11.26 12.35 -0.05
CA ASN A 50 11.37 13.05 1.24
C ASN A 50 10.10 12.90 2.08
N ASP A 51 8.92 12.96 1.45
CA ASP A 51 7.65 12.72 2.14
C ASP A 51 7.63 11.26 2.68
N ILE A 52 7.98 10.27 1.85
CA ILE A 52 8.08 8.85 2.27
C ILE A 52 9.04 8.71 3.45
N LYS A 53 10.22 9.34 3.40
CA LYS A 53 11.21 9.27 4.49
C LYS A 53 10.65 9.79 5.82
N ARG A 54 9.86 10.87 5.80
CA ARG A 54 9.17 11.39 7.00
C ARG A 54 8.08 10.46 7.51
N LEU A 55 7.46 9.68 6.63
CA LEU A 55 6.47 8.66 6.99
C LEU A 55 7.10 7.40 7.60
N MET A 56 8.39 7.17 7.34
CA MET A 56 9.14 6.09 7.97
C MET A 56 9.55 6.43 9.41
N GLU A 57 9.37 7.67 9.85
CA GLU A 57 9.54 8.07 11.25
C GLU A 57 8.20 7.83 11.96
N VAL A 58 8.18 6.88 12.89
CA VAL A 58 6.97 6.34 13.51
C VAL A 58 7.01 6.55 15.02
N ASP A 59 5.93 7.11 15.56
CA ASP A 59 5.65 7.12 16.99
C ASP A 59 4.67 5.99 17.31
N LEU A 60 5.06 5.04 18.16
CA LEU A 60 4.23 3.92 18.64
C LEU A 60 3.96 4.08 20.14
N CYS A 61 2.71 4.30 20.51
CA CYS A 61 2.26 4.32 21.90
C CYS A 61 1.51 3.04 22.23
N PHE A 62 1.97 2.32 23.26
CA PHE A 62 1.16 1.29 23.90
C PHE A 62 0.20 1.94 24.88
N VAL A 63 -1.08 1.67 24.76
CA VAL A 63 -2.06 1.98 25.80
C VAL A 63 -2.48 0.66 26.41
N LEU A 64 -2.21 0.47 27.69
CA LEU A 64 -2.30 -0.84 28.32
C LEU A 64 -3.09 -0.78 29.62
N ASP A 65 -4.06 -1.68 29.73
CA ASP A 65 -4.70 -1.99 31.01
C ASP A 65 -3.67 -2.62 31.96
N CYS A 66 -3.48 -1.99 33.12
CA CYS A 66 -2.51 -2.34 34.14
C CYS A 66 -3.16 -2.90 35.41
N THR A 67 -4.29 -3.59 35.27
CA THR A 67 -5.02 -4.22 36.39
C THR A 67 -4.65 -5.70 36.59
N GLY A 68 -5.18 -6.29 37.67
CA GLY A 68 -4.83 -7.61 38.18
C GLY A 68 -4.90 -8.73 37.15
N THR A 69 -5.91 -8.72 36.29
CA THR A 69 -6.17 -9.74 35.26
C THR A 69 -5.20 -9.67 34.09
N MET A 70 -4.55 -8.52 33.91
CA MET A 70 -3.62 -8.26 32.81
C MET A 70 -2.19 -8.74 33.04
N GLY A 71 -1.89 -9.43 34.15
CA GLY A 71 -0.53 -9.80 34.53
C GLY A 71 0.28 -10.52 33.43
N SER A 72 -0.28 -11.52 32.76
CA SER A 72 0.41 -12.23 31.65
C SER A 72 0.61 -11.36 30.42
N HIS A 73 -0.36 -10.49 30.10
CA HIS A 73 -0.31 -9.58 28.95
C HIS A 73 0.67 -8.43 29.18
N ILE A 74 0.75 -7.91 30.40
CA ILE A 74 1.77 -6.94 30.81
C ILE A 74 3.15 -7.58 30.65
N SER A 75 3.36 -8.81 31.12
CA SER A 75 4.64 -9.51 30.93
C SER A 75 4.97 -9.69 29.44
N ALA A 76 4.00 -10.10 28.62
CA ALA A 76 4.20 -10.24 27.19
C ALA A 76 4.54 -8.89 26.51
N ALA A 77 3.91 -7.80 26.94
CA ALA A 77 4.22 -6.45 26.46
C ALA A 77 5.65 -6.02 26.82
N LYS A 78 6.14 -6.36 28.03
CA LYS A 78 7.53 -6.11 28.44
C LYS A 78 8.53 -6.81 27.53
N ASP A 79 8.27 -8.07 27.20
CA ASP A 79 9.19 -8.93 26.46
C ASP A 79 9.12 -8.74 24.93
N CYS A 80 8.06 -8.11 24.42
CA CYS A 80 7.85 -7.97 22.98
C CYS A 80 8.65 -6.80 22.36
N ILE A 81 8.93 -5.72 23.09
CA ILE A 81 9.38 -4.46 22.48
C ILE A 81 10.74 -4.55 21.78
N LEU A 82 11.71 -5.23 22.41
CA LEU A 82 13.02 -5.48 21.80
C LEU A 82 12.88 -6.35 20.56
N GLN A 83 11.98 -7.33 20.59
CA GLN A 83 11.73 -8.23 19.46
C GLN A 83 11.02 -7.51 18.31
N VAL A 84 10.04 -6.65 18.59
CA VAL A 84 9.38 -5.79 17.60
C VAL A 84 10.38 -4.83 16.97
N SER A 85 11.19 -4.16 17.77
CA SER A 85 12.23 -3.25 17.27
C SER A 85 13.21 -3.97 16.34
N ASN A 86 13.70 -5.14 16.76
CA ASN A 86 14.56 -5.99 15.94
C ASN A 86 13.84 -6.48 14.67
N TYR A 87 12.58 -6.88 14.77
CA TYR A 87 11.77 -7.32 13.64
C TYR A 87 11.60 -6.20 12.62
N VAL A 88 11.17 -5.01 13.05
CA VAL A 88 11.00 -3.83 12.19
C VAL A 88 12.33 -3.45 11.54
N LYS A 89 13.43 -3.41 12.30
CA LYS A 89 14.78 -3.15 11.75
C LYS A 89 15.25 -4.23 10.78
N HIS A 90 14.80 -5.47 10.97
CA HIS A 90 15.15 -6.57 10.08
C HIS A 90 14.37 -6.55 8.78
N ILE A 91 13.05 -6.36 8.84
CA ILE A 91 12.15 -6.41 7.69
C ILE A 91 12.08 -5.07 6.94
N ASN A 92 12.02 -3.97 7.67
CA ASN A 92 11.88 -2.60 7.14
C ASN A 92 12.93 -1.67 7.78
N PRO A 93 14.24 -1.84 7.50
CA PRO A 93 15.32 -1.07 8.11
C PRO A 93 15.20 0.46 7.97
N ASN A 94 14.44 0.95 6.98
CA ASN A 94 14.19 2.37 6.80
C ASN A 94 13.20 2.96 7.84
N ILE A 95 12.41 2.13 8.53
CA ILE A 95 11.49 2.57 9.58
C ILE A 95 12.27 2.90 10.86
N LYS A 96 12.13 4.13 11.34
CA LYS A 96 12.67 4.60 12.61
C LYS A 96 11.54 4.70 13.63
N LEU A 97 11.69 3.99 14.75
CA LEU A 97 10.63 3.84 15.72
C LEU A 97 10.97 4.57 17.03
N ARG A 98 10.06 5.45 17.47
CA ARG A 98 9.99 5.92 18.87
C ARG A 98 8.87 5.19 19.58
N VAL A 99 9.12 4.76 20.81
CA VAL A 99 8.19 3.97 21.61
C VAL A 99 7.78 4.74 22.86
N GLY A 100 6.49 4.74 23.16
CA GLY A 100 5.89 5.39 24.32
C GLY A 100 4.89 4.46 24.99
N PHE A 101 4.56 4.73 26.25
CA PHE A 101 3.66 3.91 27.04
C PHE A 101 2.70 4.76 27.86
N CYS A 102 1.42 4.39 27.84
CA CYS A 102 0.38 4.97 28.65
C CYS A 102 -0.44 3.83 29.29
N GLY A 103 -0.07 3.46 30.51
CA GLY A 103 -0.83 2.52 31.32
C GLY A 103 -1.98 3.21 32.02
N TYR A 104 -3.09 2.52 32.20
CA TYR A 104 -4.20 2.95 33.04
C TYR A 104 -4.68 1.82 33.94
N ARG A 105 -5.32 2.19 35.04
CA ARG A 105 -5.97 1.28 36.00
C ARG A 105 -7.39 1.79 36.28
N ASP A 106 -7.92 1.69 37.49
CA ASP A 106 -9.24 2.20 37.88
C ASP A 106 -9.12 3.56 38.59
N HIS A 107 -10.20 4.34 38.62
CA HIS A 107 -10.31 5.64 39.25
C HIS A 107 -10.01 5.65 40.76
N ASP A 108 -10.18 4.52 41.44
CA ASP A 108 -9.88 4.39 42.88
C ASP A 108 -8.38 4.29 43.18
N ASN A 109 -7.53 4.11 42.16
CA ASN A 109 -6.09 3.89 42.30
C ASN A 109 -5.27 5.21 42.49
N GLY A 110 -5.92 6.36 42.66
CA GLY A 110 -5.27 7.61 43.06
C GLY A 110 -4.14 8.07 42.12
N ILE A 111 -2.94 8.32 42.66
CA ILE A 111 -1.76 8.75 41.88
C ILE A 111 -1.25 7.67 40.93
N ASP A 112 -1.59 6.42 41.22
CA ASP A 112 -1.19 5.22 40.49
C ASP A 112 -2.16 4.90 39.35
N ARG A 113 -3.23 5.70 39.18
CA ARG A 113 -4.26 5.49 38.16
C ARG A 113 -3.70 5.52 36.73
N LEU A 114 -2.80 6.46 36.42
CA LEU A 114 -2.24 6.66 35.08
C LEU A 114 -0.72 6.58 35.11
N LEU A 115 -0.15 5.82 34.18
CA LEU A 115 1.29 5.58 34.07
C LEU A 115 1.76 6.07 32.70
N VAL A 116 2.36 7.26 32.64
CA VAL A 116 2.79 7.89 31.39
C VAL A 116 4.30 7.86 31.27
N PHE A 117 4.79 7.26 30.18
CA PHE A 117 6.19 7.28 29.77
C PHE A 117 6.27 7.78 28.34
N ASP A 118 6.83 8.98 28.16
CA ASP A 118 6.90 9.66 26.87
C ASP A 118 7.80 8.94 25.87
N PHE A 119 7.67 9.32 24.60
CA PHE A 119 8.34 8.67 23.47
C PHE A 119 9.87 8.74 23.53
N THR A 120 10.51 7.58 23.42
CA THR A 120 11.97 7.43 23.32
C THR A 120 12.38 6.56 22.14
N ASP A 121 13.57 6.79 21.58
CA ASP A 121 14.24 5.86 20.66
C ASP A 121 15.28 4.98 21.39
N GLN A 122 15.46 5.18 22.70
CA GLN A 122 16.34 4.37 23.56
C GLN A 122 15.53 3.22 24.17
N TYR A 123 15.43 2.10 23.45
CA TYR A 123 14.57 0.98 23.82
C TYR A 123 14.91 0.37 25.18
N GLU A 124 16.17 0.44 25.61
CA GLU A 124 16.59 -0.02 26.94
C GLU A 124 15.93 0.78 28.06
N GLN A 125 15.75 2.10 27.89
CA GLN A 125 15.07 2.95 28.88
C GLN A 125 13.60 2.58 28.99
N PHE A 126 12.94 2.33 27.84
CA PHE A 126 11.57 1.86 27.80
C PHE A 126 11.43 0.50 28.51
N THR A 127 12.32 -0.45 28.21
CA THR A 127 12.31 -1.77 28.86
C THR A 127 12.52 -1.65 30.38
N GLN A 128 13.46 -0.81 30.83
CA GLN A 128 13.68 -0.56 32.26
C GLN A 128 12.46 0.05 32.94
N TYR A 129 11.79 1.01 32.31
CA TYR A 129 10.56 1.58 32.85
C TYR A 129 9.46 0.51 32.96
N MET A 130 9.26 -0.27 31.90
CA MET A 130 8.26 -1.33 31.83
C MET A 130 8.48 -2.43 32.87
N GLN A 131 9.74 -2.70 33.29
CA GLN A 131 10.02 -3.63 34.39
C GLN A 131 9.29 -3.23 35.69
N ASN A 132 9.15 -1.93 35.96
CA ASN A 132 8.48 -1.41 37.16
C ASN A 132 6.95 -1.37 37.08
N VAL A 133 6.36 -1.62 35.91
CA VAL A 133 4.90 -1.66 35.74
C VAL A 133 4.36 -2.96 36.30
N THR A 134 3.60 -2.89 37.40
CA THR A 134 2.96 -4.05 38.03
C THR A 134 1.44 -3.95 37.97
N PRO A 135 0.73 -5.07 37.78
CA PRO A 135 -0.72 -5.10 37.83
C PRO A 135 -1.23 -4.77 39.24
N ILE A 136 -2.33 -4.02 39.33
CA ILE A 136 -3.02 -3.76 40.62
C ILE A 136 -4.41 -4.41 40.59
N TYR A 137 -4.77 -5.09 41.67
CA TYR A 137 -6.07 -5.72 41.80
C TYR A 137 -7.14 -4.71 42.20
N ASN A 138 -8.19 -4.62 41.38
CA ASN A 138 -9.36 -3.78 41.62
C ASN A 138 -10.60 -4.66 41.86
N LEU A 139 -11.59 -4.12 42.60
CA LEU A 139 -12.86 -4.80 42.86
C LEU A 139 -13.95 -4.45 41.83
N ASP A 140 -13.74 -3.39 41.06
CA ASP A 140 -14.54 -3.06 39.89
C ASP A 140 -14.11 -3.89 38.67
N LEU A 141 -15.02 -4.10 37.72
CA LEU A 141 -14.68 -4.75 36.45
C LEU A 141 -14.56 -3.77 35.29
N ALA A 142 -15.08 -2.55 35.42
CA ALA A 142 -14.83 -1.50 34.45
C ALA A 142 -13.58 -0.71 34.87
N GLU A 143 -12.84 -0.18 33.89
CA GLU A 143 -11.54 0.47 34.11
C GLU A 143 -11.51 1.90 33.54
N ASP A 144 -10.49 2.70 33.90
CA ASP A 144 -10.26 4.07 33.40
C ASP A 144 -9.70 4.08 31.96
N VAL A 145 -10.36 3.35 31.06
CA VAL A 145 -9.97 3.23 29.65
C VAL A 145 -9.95 4.60 28.97
N LEU A 146 -10.96 5.45 29.24
CA LEU A 146 -11.04 6.78 28.64
C LEU A 146 -9.95 7.71 29.17
N GLY A 147 -9.62 7.64 30.47
CA GLY A 147 -8.50 8.39 31.04
C GLY A 147 -7.16 7.96 30.46
N GLY A 148 -6.93 6.65 30.28
CA GLY A 148 -5.75 6.10 29.60
C GLY A 148 -5.60 6.60 28.16
N LEU A 149 -6.67 6.50 27.36
CA LEU A 149 -6.67 7.00 25.99
C LEU A 149 -6.49 8.52 25.93
N ASN A 150 -7.16 9.26 26.82
CA ASN A 150 -7.02 10.71 26.88
C ASN A 150 -5.60 11.14 27.26
N ALA A 151 -4.96 10.46 28.21
CA ALA A 151 -3.58 10.71 28.59
C ALA A 151 -2.62 10.42 27.41
N ALA A 152 -2.81 9.31 26.71
CA ALA A 152 -2.04 8.99 25.50
C ALA A 152 -2.17 10.07 24.42
N VAL A 153 -3.35 10.66 24.25
CA VAL A 153 -3.60 11.71 23.24
C VAL A 153 -3.08 13.09 23.67
N THR A 154 -3.14 13.42 24.97
CA THR A 154 -2.93 14.79 25.46
C THR A 154 -1.62 15.03 26.20
N GLN A 155 -1.01 13.99 26.76
CA GLN A 155 0.20 14.11 27.58
C GLN A 155 1.46 13.61 26.86
N MET A 156 1.31 12.80 25.81
CA MET A 156 2.43 12.26 25.03
C MET A 156 2.89 13.24 23.94
N ASN A 157 4.20 13.30 23.71
CA ASN A 157 4.80 14.21 22.72
C ASN A 157 4.89 13.55 21.33
N TRP A 158 3.75 13.47 20.65
CA TRP A 158 3.64 13.00 19.27
C TRP A 158 4.32 13.97 18.29
N GLN A 159 5.49 13.61 17.75
CA GLN A 159 6.29 14.47 16.87
C GLN A 159 6.25 14.02 15.41
N ASN A 160 6.08 12.72 15.18
CA ASN A 160 6.17 12.13 13.85
C ASN A 160 4.83 12.15 13.11
N SER A 161 4.89 11.96 11.78
CA SER A 161 3.71 11.97 10.90
C SER A 161 2.91 10.67 10.99
N THR A 162 3.59 9.55 11.21
CA THR A 162 2.94 8.25 11.41
C THR A 162 2.84 7.98 12.91
N ARG A 163 1.61 8.03 13.42
CA ARG A 163 1.28 7.96 14.85
C ARG A 163 0.41 6.73 15.09
N VAL A 164 0.92 5.77 15.84
CA VAL A 164 0.29 4.48 16.10
C VAL A 164 -0.03 4.37 17.58
N LEU A 165 -1.30 4.15 17.90
CA LEU A 165 -1.76 3.84 19.25
C LEU A 165 -2.28 2.40 19.25
N LEU A 166 -1.55 1.51 19.92
CA LEU A 166 -1.96 0.12 20.11
C LEU A 166 -2.56 -0.03 21.51
N HIS A 167 -3.88 -0.13 21.58
CA HIS A 167 -4.64 -0.24 22.81
C HIS A 167 -4.95 -1.70 23.13
N ILE A 168 -4.63 -2.13 24.35
CA ILE A 168 -4.75 -3.51 24.80
C ILE A 168 -5.41 -3.54 26.17
N CYS A 169 -6.59 -4.15 26.24
CA CYS A 169 -7.32 -4.34 27.49
C CYS A 169 -8.23 -5.56 27.44
N ASP A 170 -8.58 -6.08 28.61
CA ASP A 170 -9.53 -7.17 28.80
C ASP A 170 -10.90 -6.69 29.28
N TYR A 171 -10.99 -5.47 29.83
CA TYR A 171 -12.24 -4.85 30.30
C TYR A 171 -12.59 -3.50 29.63
N PRO A 172 -13.89 -3.14 29.58
CA PRO A 172 -14.37 -1.91 28.93
C PRO A 172 -14.30 -0.67 29.86
N PRO A 173 -14.46 0.56 29.31
CA PRO A 173 -14.63 1.77 30.11
C PRO A 173 -15.88 1.74 30.99
N HIS A 174 -15.86 2.56 32.04
CA HIS A 174 -17.03 2.87 32.85
C HIS A 174 -18.21 3.42 32.03
N GLY A 175 -19.42 3.00 32.43
CA GLY A 175 -20.69 3.41 31.85
C GLY A 175 -21.50 2.23 31.30
N ARG A 176 -22.79 2.16 31.66
CA ARG A 176 -23.75 1.13 31.19
C ARG A 176 -23.89 1.04 29.66
N ARG A 177 -23.48 2.09 28.96
CA ARG A 177 -23.43 2.09 27.50
C ARG A 177 -22.40 1.08 26.98
N PHE A 178 -21.26 0.92 27.65
CA PHE A 178 -20.17 0.06 27.19
C PHE A 178 -20.26 -1.38 27.68
N SER A 179 -20.98 -1.65 28.77
CA SER A 179 -21.12 -3.01 29.31
C SER A 179 -22.31 -3.19 30.25
N TYR A 180 -22.61 -4.45 30.57
CA TYR A 180 -23.54 -4.85 31.65
C TYR A 180 -22.81 -5.44 32.85
N LEU A 181 -21.47 -5.38 32.86
CA LEU A 181 -20.65 -5.83 33.98
C LEU A 181 -20.91 -4.98 35.23
N LYS A 182 -20.42 -5.46 36.38
CA LYS A 182 -20.34 -4.66 37.60
C LYS A 182 -19.49 -3.43 37.31
N ASP A 183 -20.00 -2.27 37.70
CA ASP A 183 -19.40 -0.96 37.42
C ASP A 183 -19.74 -0.01 38.58
N ASN A 184 -18.74 0.54 39.25
CA ASN A 184 -18.91 1.52 40.32
C ASN A 184 -19.26 2.91 39.78
N TYR A 185 -19.03 3.16 38.49
CA TYR A 185 -19.33 4.41 37.78
C TYR A 185 -20.29 4.17 36.61
N PRO A 186 -21.52 3.65 36.86
CA PRO A 186 -22.45 3.22 35.80
C PRO A 186 -22.96 4.35 34.89
N ASN A 187 -22.77 5.61 35.30
CA ASN A 187 -23.15 6.78 34.52
C ASN A 187 -22.02 7.30 33.61
N GLY A 188 -20.87 6.63 33.58
CA GLY A 188 -19.70 7.00 32.79
C GLY A 188 -18.55 7.53 33.65
N ASP A 189 -17.50 8.01 32.97
CA ASP A 189 -16.29 8.55 33.58
C ASP A 189 -16.59 9.68 34.59
N PRO A 190 -16.06 9.60 35.83
CA PRO A 190 -16.33 10.56 36.91
C PRO A 190 -15.70 11.94 36.68
N TYR A 191 -14.74 12.08 35.75
CA TYR A 191 -14.15 13.35 35.34
C TYR A 191 -14.85 13.96 34.10
N GLY A 192 -15.90 13.31 33.60
CA GLY A 192 -16.69 13.77 32.47
C GLY A 192 -16.07 13.50 31.11
N LEU A 193 -15.08 12.60 31.00
CA LEU A 193 -14.57 12.17 29.70
C LEU A 193 -15.64 11.37 28.95
N THR A 194 -15.81 11.68 27.66
CA THR A 194 -16.67 10.91 26.75
C THR A 194 -15.83 10.21 25.70
N ALA A 195 -16.30 9.04 25.22
CA ALA A 195 -15.63 8.34 24.13
C ALA A 195 -15.59 9.21 22.87
N GLU A 196 -16.65 9.96 22.60
CA GLU A 196 -16.74 10.89 21.47
C GLU A 196 -15.64 11.96 21.52
N ASP A 197 -15.41 12.59 22.67
CA ASP A 197 -14.40 13.64 22.80
C ASP A 197 -12.99 13.09 22.70
N VAL A 198 -12.70 11.97 23.38
CA VAL A 198 -11.37 11.37 23.42
C VAL A 198 -10.99 10.81 22.05
N LEU A 199 -11.87 10.00 21.45
CA LEU A 199 -11.60 9.38 20.15
C LEU A 199 -11.66 10.40 19.01
N GLY A 200 -12.54 11.40 19.08
CA GLY A 200 -12.58 12.51 18.11
C GLY A 200 -11.30 13.36 18.15
N ARG A 201 -10.74 13.59 19.34
CA ARG A 201 -9.43 14.25 19.50
C ARG A 201 -8.29 13.38 18.96
N MET A 202 -8.33 12.07 19.18
CA MET A 202 -7.35 11.12 18.63
C MET A 202 -7.33 11.19 17.09
N GLN A 203 -8.51 11.14 16.44
CA GLN A 203 -8.62 11.29 14.98
C GLN A 203 -8.14 12.66 14.49
N SER A 204 -8.50 13.75 15.17
CA SER A 204 -8.09 15.11 14.80
C SER A 204 -6.57 15.30 14.88
N ASN A 205 -5.90 14.53 15.73
CA ASN A 205 -4.44 14.48 15.83
C ASN A 205 -3.80 13.45 14.87
N ASN A 206 -4.57 12.84 13.96
CA ASN A 206 -4.13 11.80 13.03
C ASN A 206 -3.43 10.62 13.72
N ILE A 207 -3.89 10.25 14.92
CA ILE A 207 -3.40 9.06 15.64
C ILE A 207 -4.23 7.87 15.16
N LEU A 208 -3.54 6.87 14.60
CA LEU A 208 -4.16 5.63 14.12
C LEU A 208 -4.34 4.67 15.29
N TYR A 209 -5.59 4.30 15.55
CA TYR A 209 -5.98 3.42 16.63
C TYR A 209 -6.00 1.96 16.17
N PHE A 210 -5.41 1.09 16.98
CA PHE A 210 -5.39 -0.35 16.80
C PHE A 210 -5.76 -1.00 18.13
N PHE A 211 -6.49 -2.12 18.09
CA PHE A 211 -6.95 -2.77 19.30
C PHE A 211 -6.46 -4.21 19.42
N GLY A 212 -5.90 -4.58 20.56
CA GLY A 212 -5.56 -5.96 20.92
C GLY A 212 -6.66 -6.56 21.80
N LYS A 213 -7.56 -7.36 21.22
CA LYS A 213 -8.69 -7.97 21.91
C LYS A 213 -8.25 -9.18 22.72
N ILE A 214 -8.51 -9.17 24.03
CA ILE A 214 -8.14 -10.26 24.94
C ILE A 214 -9.37 -11.08 25.36
N THR A 215 -10.52 -10.44 25.51
CA THR A 215 -11.78 -11.06 25.92
C THR A 215 -12.94 -10.55 25.08
N ASN A 216 -14.13 -11.12 25.28
CA ASN A 216 -15.37 -10.61 24.67
C ASN A 216 -16.05 -9.52 25.54
N HIS A 217 -15.48 -9.16 26.70
CA HIS A 217 -16.05 -8.11 27.55
C HIS A 217 -15.97 -6.72 26.90
N THR A 218 -15.04 -6.54 25.96
CA THR A 218 -14.83 -5.29 25.23
C THR A 218 -15.66 -5.20 23.93
N ASP A 219 -16.48 -6.20 23.58
CA ASP A 219 -17.16 -6.25 22.27
C ASP A 219 -18.10 -5.04 22.07
N LYS A 220 -18.91 -4.73 23.07
CA LYS A 220 -19.83 -3.58 23.02
C LYS A 220 -19.08 -2.24 22.99
N MET A 221 -17.91 -2.15 23.64
CA MET A 221 -17.02 -0.99 23.52
C MET A 221 -16.51 -0.83 22.09
N LEU A 222 -16.09 -1.93 21.45
CA LEU A 222 -15.59 -1.90 20.07
C LEU A 222 -16.67 -1.49 19.06
N GLU A 223 -17.91 -1.98 19.22
CA GLU A 223 -19.05 -1.53 18.41
C GLU A 223 -19.22 -0.01 18.50
N ILE A 224 -19.22 0.54 19.73
CA ILE A 224 -19.36 1.98 19.95
C ILE A 224 -18.17 2.76 19.37
N PHE A 225 -16.96 2.25 19.53
CA PHE A 225 -15.77 2.93 19.01
C PHE A 225 -15.80 2.94 17.47
N HIS A 226 -16.23 1.85 16.82
CA HIS A 226 -16.43 1.80 15.37
C HIS A 226 -17.48 2.83 14.89
N ASP A 227 -18.55 3.04 15.65
CA ASP A 227 -19.56 4.05 15.32
C ASP A 227 -18.99 5.49 15.38
N ILE A 228 -18.04 5.75 16.30
CA ILE A 228 -17.46 7.08 16.50
C ILE A 228 -16.36 7.37 15.49
N ILE A 229 -15.38 6.46 15.33
CA ILE A 229 -14.16 6.70 14.55
C ILE A 229 -14.04 5.86 13.27
N GLY A 230 -15.05 5.05 12.96
CA GLY A 230 -15.03 4.12 11.84
C GLY A 230 -14.25 2.84 12.15
N GLU A 231 -14.19 1.96 11.15
CA GLU A 231 -13.47 0.68 11.22
C GLU A 231 -11.98 0.87 11.52
N PHE A 232 -11.45 0.07 12.45
CA PHE A 232 -10.03 -0.01 12.76
C PHE A 232 -9.57 -1.46 12.97
N PRO A 233 -8.27 -1.78 12.81
CA PRO A 233 -7.82 -3.15 12.94
C PRO A 233 -7.89 -3.65 14.38
N VAL A 234 -8.39 -4.88 14.54
CA VAL A 234 -8.48 -5.62 15.80
C VAL A 234 -7.64 -6.90 15.70
N PHE A 235 -6.73 -7.08 16.66
CA PHE A 235 -5.86 -8.25 16.76
C PHE A 235 -6.32 -9.16 17.90
N ASP A 236 -6.37 -10.46 17.67
CA ASP A 236 -6.67 -11.46 18.71
C ASP A 236 -5.42 -11.68 19.59
N LEU A 237 -5.54 -11.26 20.85
CA LEU A 237 -4.57 -11.48 21.93
C LEU A 237 -5.15 -12.36 23.05
N VAL A 238 -6.17 -13.18 22.74
CA VAL A 238 -6.78 -14.13 23.67
C VAL A 238 -5.72 -15.11 24.17
N GLY A 239 -5.82 -15.46 25.46
CA GLY A 239 -4.83 -16.22 26.23
C GLY A 239 -4.28 -17.49 25.57
N GLY A 240 -3.09 -17.87 26.01
CA GLY A 240 -2.31 -19.01 25.55
C GLY A 240 -1.01 -19.10 26.34
N ASP A 241 -0.17 -20.08 26.01
CA ASP A 241 1.21 -20.15 26.55
C ASP A 241 1.92 -18.78 26.40
N PRO A 242 2.70 -18.33 27.40
CA PRO A 242 3.46 -17.07 27.34
C PRO A 242 4.19 -16.83 26.01
N LEU A 243 4.78 -17.86 25.40
CA LEU A 243 5.48 -17.74 24.11
C LEU A 243 4.52 -17.42 22.96
N VAL A 244 3.33 -18.03 22.96
CA VAL A 244 2.29 -17.76 21.96
C VAL A 244 1.79 -16.32 22.11
N LEU A 245 1.61 -15.85 23.35
CA LEU A 245 1.16 -14.50 23.62
C LEU A 245 2.19 -13.45 23.17
N ILE A 246 3.48 -13.67 23.46
CA ILE A 246 4.58 -12.81 22.97
C ILE A 246 4.56 -12.72 21.45
N ASN A 247 4.41 -13.86 20.75
CA ASN A 247 4.33 -13.89 19.30
C ASN A 247 3.12 -13.10 18.78
N LYS A 248 1.94 -13.28 19.37
CA LYS A 248 0.74 -12.50 19.02
C LYS A 248 0.96 -10.99 19.18
N PHE A 249 1.62 -10.56 20.26
CA PHE A 249 2.00 -9.15 20.48
C PHE A 249 2.97 -8.63 19.42
N ILE A 250 4.01 -9.40 19.08
CA ILE A 250 4.98 -9.01 18.05
C ILE A 250 4.28 -8.82 16.70
N GLN A 251 3.38 -9.75 16.34
CA GLN A 251 2.62 -9.68 15.10
C GLN A 251 1.67 -8.48 15.09
N ALA A 252 0.88 -8.27 16.15
CA ALA A 252 -0.04 -7.14 16.26
C ALA A 252 0.70 -5.80 16.16
N THR A 253 1.80 -5.65 16.89
CA THR A 253 2.58 -4.41 16.91
C THR A 253 3.25 -4.14 15.56
N SER A 254 3.91 -5.15 14.98
CA SER A 254 4.60 -5.01 13.69
C SER A 254 3.61 -4.74 12.55
N SER A 255 2.45 -5.41 12.58
CA SER A 255 1.36 -5.17 11.62
C SER A 255 0.81 -3.75 11.76
N SER A 256 0.62 -3.26 12.98
CA SER A 256 0.12 -1.89 13.24
C SER A 256 1.05 -0.83 12.66
N ILE A 257 2.36 -0.95 12.92
CA ILE A 257 3.40 -0.06 12.36
C ILE A 257 3.33 -0.08 10.83
N THR A 258 3.33 -1.27 10.26
CA THR A 258 3.46 -1.44 8.81
C THR A 258 2.20 -0.99 8.07
N TYR A 259 1.03 -1.28 8.64
CA TYR A 259 -0.25 -0.78 8.18
C TYR A 259 -0.30 0.75 8.24
N ALA A 260 0.14 1.34 9.35
CA ALA A 260 0.16 2.79 9.53
C ALA A 260 1.02 3.49 8.48
N VAL A 261 2.26 3.02 8.26
CA VAL A 261 3.14 3.59 7.23
C VAL A 261 2.51 3.46 5.83
N SER A 262 1.94 2.30 5.51
CA SER A 262 1.25 2.06 4.24
C SER A 262 0.04 2.99 4.04
N LEU A 263 -0.80 3.15 5.07
CA LEU A 263 -1.99 4.00 5.05
C LEU A 263 -1.62 5.48 4.93
N THR A 264 -0.67 5.97 5.73
CA THR A 264 -0.27 7.38 5.68
C THR A 264 0.40 7.72 4.35
N SER A 265 1.14 6.78 3.75
CA SER A 265 1.71 6.97 2.40
C SER A 265 0.66 7.12 1.32
N THR A 266 -0.45 6.39 1.45
CA THR A 266 -1.64 6.51 0.61
C THR A 266 -2.30 7.87 0.75
N ILE A 267 -2.47 8.38 1.98
CA ILE A 267 -3.14 9.66 2.27
C ILE A 267 -2.29 10.86 1.82
N VAL A 268 -0.97 10.84 2.03
CA VAL A 268 -0.07 11.92 1.56
C VAL A 268 0.06 11.91 0.04
N SER A 269 -0.21 10.78 -0.61
CA SER A 269 -0.31 10.71 -2.08
C SER A 269 -1.50 11.50 -2.64
N SER A 270 -2.60 11.59 -1.89
CA SER A 270 -3.83 12.29 -2.26
C SER A 270 -3.91 13.73 -1.72
N SER A 271 -2.91 14.21 -0.97
CA SER A 271 -2.94 15.45 -0.19
C SER A 271 -2.92 16.77 -0.96
N ASN A 272 -3.36 16.79 -2.23
CA ASN A 272 -3.92 18.02 -2.78
C ASN A 272 -5.38 18.25 -2.38
N GLU A 273 -6.07 17.29 -1.76
CA GLU A 273 -7.40 17.52 -1.17
C GLU A 273 -7.64 16.63 0.07
N ILE A 274 -7.15 17.07 1.24
CA ILE A 274 -7.46 16.49 2.56
C ILE A 274 -8.99 16.55 2.88
N ASN A 275 -9.79 17.25 2.06
CA ASN A 275 -11.24 17.32 2.16
C ASN A 275 -12.01 16.39 1.18
N SER A 276 -11.34 15.46 0.49
CA SER A 276 -11.98 14.66 -0.58
C SER A 276 -12.52 13.29 -0.18
N MET A 277 -12.12 12.70 0.96
CA MET A 277 -12.75 11.46 1.45
C MET A 277 -14.20 11.66 1.94
N GLN A 278 -14.63 12.91 2.16
CA GLN A 278 -16.02 13.26 2.44
C GLN A 278 -16.85 13.64 1.19
N ARG A 279 -16.30 13.57 -0.05
CA ARG A 279 -17.06 13.88 -1.27
C ARG A 279 -17.60 12.62 -1.93
N LYS A 280 -18.90 12.37 -1.68
CA LYS A 280 -19.72 11.27 -2.19
C LYS A 280 -19.05 9.91 -1.93
N LYS A 281 -19.31 9.33 -0.75
CA LYS A 281 -19.21 7.88 -0.56
C LYS A 281 -20.14 7.26 -1.61
N ILE A 282 -19.61 6.97 -2.80
CA ILE A 282 -20.31 6.15 -3.78
C ILE A 282 -20.67 4.89 -2.99
N ILE A 283 -21.95 4.60 -2.89
CA ILE A 283 -22.43 3.42 -2.18
C ILE A 283 -21.76 2.23 -2.87
N MET A 284 -20.81 1.61 -2.17
CA MET A 284 -20.17 0.39 -2.63
C MET A 284 -21.12 -0.77 -2.38
N ASN A 285 -21.08 -1.77 -3.25
CA ASN A 285 -21.84 -2.99 -3.07
C ASN A 285 -20.87 -4.18 -3.13
N PRO A 286 -20.57 -4.83 -1.98
CA PRO A 286 -19.63 -5.95 -1.94
C PRO A 286 -20.21 -7.22 -2.57
N ASN A 287 -21.53 -7.26 -2.82
CA ASN A 287 -22.21 -8.45 -3.33
C ASN A 287 -22.08 -8.54 -4.86
N VAL A 288 -21.85 -9.77 -5.34
CA VAL A 288 -21.91 -10.08 -6.77
C VAL A 288 -23.33 -9.75 -7.28
N PRO A 289 -23.48 -8.97 -8.37
CA PRO A 289 -24.80 -8.62 -8.87
C PRO A 289 -25.50 -9.81 -9.52
N ASP A 290 -26.83 -9.76 -9.57
CA ASP A 290 -27.59 -10.66 -10.45
C ASP A 290 -27.35 -10.28 -11.92
N TRP A 291 -26.52 -11.07 -12.60
CA TRP A 291 -26.15 -10.85 -14.00
C TRP A 291 -27.33 -10.82 -14.95
N ASN A 292 -28.47 -11.43 -14.62
CA ASN A 292 -29.66 -11.43 -15.48
C ASN A 292 -30.32 -10.05 -15.57
N THR A 293 -30.14 -9.23 -14.54
CA THR A 293 -30.69 -7.86 -14.47
C THR A 293 -29.86 -6.84 -15.25
N LEU A 294 -28.61 -7.18 -15.57
CA LEU A 294 -27.65 -6.27 -16.20
C LEU A 294 -27.61 -6.44 -17.72
N SER A 295 -27.58 -5.31 -18.42
CA SER A 295 -27.53 -5.26 -19.87
C SER A 295 -26.16 -5.64 -20.42
N LEU A 296 -26.17 -6.34 -21.56
CA LEU A 296 -24.94 -6.69 -22.26
C LEU A 296 -24.34 -5.45 -22.94
N GLN A 297 -23.08 -5.16 -22.63
CA GLN A 297 -22.31 -4.09 -23.26
C GLN A 297 -21.35 -4.66 -24.30
N LYS A 298 -20.98 -3.83 -25.29
CA LYS A 298 -19.97 -4.16 -26.30
C LYS A 298 -18.85 -3.11 -26.23
N GLY A 299 -17.62 -3.59 -26.12
CA GLY A 299 -16.42 -2.77 -26.11
C GLY A 299 -15.30 -3.40 -26.94
N ILE A 300 -14.13 -2.78 -26.90
CA ILE A 300 -12.92 -3.27 -27.54
C ILE A 300 -11.87 -3.44 -26.46
N VAL A 301 -11.36 -4.66 -26.29
CA VAL A 301 -10.19 -4.90 -25.44
C VAL A 301 -8.92 -4.76 -26.25
N MET A 302 -7.90 -4.13 -25.68
CA MET A 302 -6.62 -3.81 -26.30
C MET A 302 -5.47 -4.20 -25.38
N TRP A 303 -4.37 -4.70 -25.95
CA TRP A 303 -3.17 -5.09 -25.19
C TRP A 303 -1.93 -5.09 -26.09
N TYR A 304 -0.74 -5.08 -25.49
CA TYR A 304 0.54 -5.21 -26.19
C TYR A 304 0.94 -6.68 -26.35
N HIS A 305 1.74 -6.99 -27.37
CA HIS A 305 2.47 -8.25 -27.38
C HIS A 305 3.39 -8.32 -26.15
N ILE A 306 3.56 -9.52 -25.60
CA ILE A 306 4.52 -9.74 -24.51
C ILE A 306 5.92 -9.73 -25.14
N PRO A 307 6.86 -8.91 -24.64
CA PRO A 307 8.25 -8.92 -25.08
C PRO A 307 8.85 -10.32 -25.00
N LYS A 308 9.80 -10.63 -25.89
CA LYS A 308 10.57 -11.87 -25.84
C LYS A 308 11.99 -11.67 -25.33
N THR A 309 12.48 -10.43 -25.40
CA THR A 309 13.85 -10.07 -25.04
C THR A 309 13.87 -8.82 -24.18
N LEU A 310 14.99 -8.63 -23.47
CA LEU A 310 15.21 -7.43 -22.67
C LEU A 310 15.29 -6.16 -23.54
N ASP A 311 15.80 -6.27 -24.76
CA ASP A 311 15.89 -5.13 -25.69
C ASP A 311 14.49 -4.67 -26.15
N GLU A 312 13.58 -5.61 -26.43
CA GLU A 312 12.18 -5.29 -26.71
C GLU A 312 11.50 -4.62 -25.51
N LEU A 313 11.73 -5.14 -24.30
CA LEU A 313 11.19 -4.55 -23.07
C LEU A 313 11.71 -3.12 -22.84
N LYS A 314 12.98 -2.86 -23.12
CA LYS A 314 13.62 -1.54 -22.90
C LYS A 314 13.25 -0.53 -23.99
N ASN A 315 12.87 -0.97 -25.19
CA ASN A 315 12.56 -0.10 -26.31
C ASN A 315 11.19 0.60 -26.14
N PRO A 316 11.14 1.93 -25.96
CA PRO A 316 9.86 2.64 -25.80
C PRO A 316 8.95 2.53 -27.02
N LYS A 317 9.51 2.34 -28.23
CA LYS A 317 8.71 2.15 -29.46
C LYS A 317 7.95 0.83 -29.49
N TYR A 318 8.36 -0.15 -28.68
CA TYR A 318 7.65 -1.43 -28.59
C TYR A 318 6.24 -1.22 -28.03
N PHE A 319 6.09 -0.30 -27.07
CA PHE A 319 4.83 0.04 -26.42
C PHE A 319 4.10 1.22 -27.08
N ASP A 320 4.41 1.53 -28.35
CA ASP A 320 3.64 2.51 -29.11
C ASP A 320 2.21 2.02 -29.34
N LYS A 321 1.25 2.95 -29.33
CA LYS A 321 -0.17 2.70 -29.60
C LYS A 321 -0.41 1.95 -30.91
N SER A 322 0.43 2.14 -31.93
CA SER A 322 0.33 1.43 -33.20
C SER A 322 0.49 -0.09 -33.07
N ASN A 323 1.12 -0.55 -31.99
CA ASN A 323 1.42 -1.97 -31.75
C ASN A 323 0.37 -2.67 -30.88
N LEU A 324 -0.72 -1.97 -30.52
CA LEU A 324 -1.83 -2.56 -29.77
C LEU A 324 -2.58 -3.57 -30.63
N ILE A 325 -2.73 -4.77 -30.09
CA ILE A 325 -3.69 -5.75 -30.60
C ILE A 325 -5.05 -5.40 -30.02
N SER A 326 -6.11 -5.60 -30.79
CA SER A 326 -7.47 -5.37 -30.31
C SER A 326 -8.42 -6.49 -30.68
N LYS A 327 -9.46 -6.68 -29.85
CA LYS A 327 -10.55 -7.62 -30.11
C LYS A 327 -11.87 -7.06 -29.59
N ASN A 328 -12.96 -7.33 -30.30
CA ASN A 328 -14.30 -7.07 -29.82
C ASN A 328 -14.59 -7.88 -28.55
N PHE A 329 -15.19 -7.24 -27.56
CA PHE A 329 -15.49 -7.82 -26.26
C PHE A 329 -16.93 -7.54 -25.86
N SER A 330 -17.60 -8.51 -25.26
CA SER A 330 -18.99 -8.37 -24.79
C SER A 330 -19.06 -8.74 -23.32
N TYR A 331 -19.55 -7.82 -22.50
CA TYR A 331 -19.44 -7.95 -21.06
C TYR A 331 -20.67 -7.40 -20.35
N LYS A 332 -20.86 -7.84 -19.11
CA LYS A 332 -21.76 -7.20 -18.14
C LYS A 332 -20.91 -6.61 -17.02
N VAL A 333 -21.35 -5.52 -16.41
CA VAL A 333 -20.60 -4.83 -15.34
C VAL A 333 -21.58 -4.30 -14.30
N ALA A 334 -21.21 -4.40 -13.03
CA ALA A 334 -21.97 -3.86 -11.92
C ALA A 334 -22.10 -2.32 -12.02
N SER A 335 -23.23 -1.78 -11.56
CA SER A 335 -23.47 -0.33 -11.51
C SER A 335 -22.68 0.36 -10.41
N GLN A 336 -22.32 -0.37 -9.35
CA GLN A 336 -21.59 0.13 -8.18
C GLN A 336 -20.27 -0.64 -8.02
N PRO A 337 -19.19 0.04 -7.56
CA PRO A 337 -17.96 -0.64 -7.25
C PRO A 337 -18.14 -1.50 -5.99
N PHE A 338 -17.40 -2.61 -5.92
CA PHE A 338 -17.35 -3.45 -4.72
C PHE A 338 -16.14 -3.12 -3.84
N SER A 339 -15.14 -2.44 -4.39
CA SER A 339 -13.91 -2.03 -3.69
C SER A 339 -13.32 -0.76 -4.31
N SER A 340 -12.50 -0.05 -3.54
CA SER A 340 -11.75 1.11 -3.99
C SER A 340 -10.34 1.11 -3.42
N GLY A 341 -9.35 1.36 -4.28
CA GLY A 341 -8.00 1.73 -3.86
C GLY A 341 -7.77 3.24 -3.94
N VAL A 342 -6.52 3.65 -3.76
CA VAL A 342 -6.08 5.05 -3.79
C VAL A 342 -6.35 5.73 -5.13
N GLU A 343 -6.23 4.97 -6.22
CA GLU A 343 -6.31 5.52 -7.57
C GLU A 343 -7.48 4.99 -8.38
N LYS A 344 -8.09 3.87 -8.00
CA LYS A 344 -9.05 3.14 -8.83
C LYS A 344 -10.24 2.60 -8.03
N TYR A 345 -11.42 2.62 -8.64
CA TYR A 345 -12.55 1.78 -8.25
C TYR A 345 -12.47 0.41 -8.92
N ALA A 346 -12.99 -0.62 -8.26
CA ALA A 346 -13.13 -1.98 -8.80
C ALA A 346 -14.61 -2.39 -8.87
N TYR A 347 -15.03 -2.89 -10.02
CA TYR A 347 -16.39 -3.32 -10.33
C TYR A 347 -16.41 -4.80 -10.68
N PHE A 348 -17.42 -5.53 -10.23
CA PHE A 348 -17.66 -6.88 -10.75
C PHE A 348 -18.02 -6.78 -12.23
N ALA A 349 -17.45 -7.67 -13.04
CA ALA A 349 -17.78 -7.81 -14.44
C ALA A 349 -17.87 -9.29 -14.84
N LEU A 350 -18.48 -9.56 -16.00
CA LEU A 350 -18.63 -10.90 -16.54
C LEU A 350 -18.27 -10.88 -18.03
N ASP A 351 -17.36 -11.76 -18.46
CA ASP A 351 -17.20 -12.09 -19.88
C ASP A 351 -18.39 -12.98 -20.30
N ALA A 352 -19.40 -12.34 -20.90
CA ALA A 352 -20.66 -12.98 -21.22
C ALA A 352 -20.61 -13.88 -22.46
N LYS A 353 -19.48 -13.91 -23.18
CA LYS A 353 -19.31 -14.71 -24.40
C LYS A 353 -18.25 -15.80 -24.29
N SER A 354 -17.51 -15.87 -23.20
CA SER A 354 -16.65 -17.02 -22.95
C SER A 354 -17.48 -18.25 -22.58
N ASP A 355 -16.98 -19.43 -22.93
CA ASP A 355 -17.55 -20.71 -22.51
C ASP A 355 -16.50 -21.51 -21.71
N PRO A 356 -16.69 -21.74 -20.40
CA PRO A 356 -17.75 -21.17 -19.57
C PRO A 356 -17.60 -19.64 -19.42
N THR A 357 -18.67 -18.96 -18.97
CA THR A 357 -18.61 -17.52 -18.66
C THR A 357 -17.56 -17.26 -17.58
N LYS A 358 -16.76 -16.20 -17.74
CA LYS A 358 -15.66 -15.90 -16.83
C LYS A 358 -15.97 -14.67 -15.98
N ASP A 359 -15.77 -14.82 -14.68
CA ASP A 359 -15.82 -13.70 -13.74
C ASP A 359 -14.61 -12.79 -13.94
N MET A 360 -14.89 -11.50 -14.08
CA MET A 360 -13.91 -10.47 -14.37
C MET A 360 -14.04 -9.33 -13.34
N VAL A 361 -13.00 -8.50 -13.29
CA VAL A 361 -12.99 -7.23 -12.56
C VAL A 361 -12.63 -6.13 -13.55
N ILE A 362 -13.42 -5.06 -13.53
CA ILE A 362 -13.16 -3.83 -14.29
C ILE A 362 -12.71 -2.77 -13.30
N LYS A 363 -11.63 -2.04 -13.62
CA LYS A 363 -11.13 -0.94 -12.80
C LYS A 363 -11.16 0.40 -13.53
N GLU A 364 -11.63 1.43 -12.85
CA GLU A 364 -11.75 2.81 -13.34
C GLU A 364 -10.91 3.75 -12.48
N TYR A 365 -10.08 4.61 -13.07
CA TYR A 365 -9.31 5.61 -12.33
C TYR A 365 -10.21 6.70 -11.74
N LEU A 366 -10.03 7.01 -10.45
CA LEU A 366 -10.73 8.05 -9.69
C LEU A 366 -10.47 9.46 -10.24
N HIS A 367 -9.22 9.71 -10.59
CA HIS A 367 -8.75 11.01 -11.05
C HIS A 367 -8.12 10.88 -12.43
N ILE A 368 -8.88 11.32 -13.42
CA ILE A 368 -8.41 11.55 -14.77
C ILE A 368 -8.09 13.05 -14.81
N GLY A 369 -6.83 13.41 -14.50
CA GLY A 369 -6.45 14.81 -14.33
C GLY A 369 -6.90 15.69 -15.50
N LYS A 370 -7.34 16.92 -15.22
CA LYS A 370 -7.93 17.87 -16.21
C LYS A 370 -7.07 18.16 -17.46
N ARG A 371 -5.82 17.68 -17.52
CA ARG A 371 -4.84 17.96 -18.57
C ARG A 371 -4.29 16.72 -19.29
N ASN A 372 -4.61 15.50 -18.87
CA ASN A 372 -4.07 14.29 -19.51
C ASN A 372 -5.13 13.58 -20.35
N ASN A 373 -4.75 13.15 -21.55
CA ASN A 373 -5.56 12.24 -22.36
C ASN A 373 -5.82 10.97 -21.53
N PRO A 374 -7.09 10.66 -21.17
CA PRO A 374 -7.42 9.55 -20.29
C PRO A 374 -6.79 8.22 -20.75
N LEU A 375 -6.70 8.04 -22.07
CA LEU A 375 -6.13 6.86 -22.70
C LEU A 375 -4.67 6.58 -22.29
N GLU A 376 -3.81 7.60 -22.22
CA GLU A 376 -2.37 7.41 -21.93
C GLU A 376 -2.17 6.73 -20.58
N LYS A 377 -2.91 7.16 -19.56
CA LYS A 377 -2.83 6.58 -18.21
C LYS A 377 -3.20 5.08 -18.19
N TYR A 378 -4.16 4.68 -19.03
CA TYR A 378 -4.53 3.28 -19.16
C TYR A 378 -3.52 2.47 -19.99
N LEU A 379 -2.88 3.09 -20.99
CA LEU A 379 -1.81 2.45 -21.76
C LEU A 379 -0.56 2.23 -20.91
N GLU A 380 -0.17 3.23 -20.12
CA GLU A 380 0.89 3.10 -19.10
C GLU A 380 0.61 1.92 -18.16
N ALA A 381 -0.65 1.77 -17.71
CA ALA A 381 -1.03 0.64 -16.87
C ALA A 381 -0.87 -0.71 -17.58
N VAL A 382 -1.38 -0.84 -18.81
CA VAL A 382 -1.25 -2.09 -19.58
C VAL A 382 0.21 -2.41 -19.89
N GLU A 383 1.04 -1.41 -20.16
CA GLU A 383 2.49 -1.58 -20.31
C GLU A 383 3.13 -2.12 -19.02
N ILE A 384 2.83 -1.52 -17.85
CA ILE A 384 3.31 -2.00 -16.55
C ILE A 384 2.95 -3.48 -16.34
N PHE A 385 1.69 -3.85 -16.59
CA PHE A 385 1.24 -5.25 -16.49
C PHE A 385 1.98 -6.17 -17.47
N THR A 386 2.17 -5.73 -18.72
CA THR A 386 2.86 -6.53 -19.74
C THR A 386 4.32 -6.79 -19.35
N VAL A 387 5.00 -5.77 -18.80
CA VAL A 387 6.38 -5.88 -18.31
C VAL A 387 6.47 -6.79 -17.09
N ALA A 388 5.60 -6.61 -16.10
CA ALA A 388 5.56 -7.47 -14.91
C ALA A 388 5.28 -8.93 -15.27
N TYR A 389 4.32 -9.17 -16.17
CA TYR A 389 4.01 -10.51 -16.68
C TYR A 389 5.21 -11.13 -17.39
N PHE A 390 5.88 -10.40 -18.28
CA PHE A 390 7.10 -10.89 -18.94
C PHE A 390 8.15 -11.30 -17.90
N LEU A 391 8.48 -10.43 -16.95
CA LEU A 391 9.51 -10.72 -15.95
C LEU A 391 9.13 -11.90 -15.05
N SER A 392 7.85 -12.07 -14.75
CA SER A 392 7.35 -13.22 -13.99
C SER A 392 7.48 -14.52 -14.77
N THR A 393 7.27 -14.52 -16.10
CA THR A 393 7.53 -15.71 -16.93
C THR A 393 9.02 -16.06 -16.97
N GLN A 394 9.91 -15.07 -17.02
CA GLN A 394 11.36 -15.29 -16.98
C GLN A 394 11.79 -15.85 -15.62
N PHE A 395 11.27 -15.29 -14.52
CA PHE A 395 11.48 -15.80 -13.17
C PHE A 395 11.00 -17.25 -13.05
N ASN A 396 9.77 -17.54 -13.47
CA ASN A 396 9.16 -18.86 -13.32
C ASN A 396 9.90 -19.94 -14.12
N SER A 397 10.48 -19.60 -15.27
CA SER A 397 11.32 -20.52 -16.04
C SER A 397 12.56 -20.99 -15.26
N ILE A 398 13.12 -20.13 -14.41
CA ILE A 398 14.28 -20.46 -13.56
C ILE A 398 13.79 -21.11 -12.25
N ALA A 399 12.69 -20.62 -11.67
CA ALA A 399 12.10 -21.14 -10.46
C ALA A 399 11.71 -22.62 -10.60
N GLU A 400 11.15 -23.00 -11.75
CA GLU A 400 10.77 -24.39 -12.06
C GLU A 400 11.98 -25.33 -12.09
N GLN A 401 13.12 -24.88 -12.63
CA GLN A 401 14.36 -25.66 -12.64
C GLN A 401 14.96 -25.85 -11.24
N LYS A 402 14.66 -24.93 -10.32
CA LYS A 402 15.21 -24.88 -8.96
C LYS A 402 14.19 -25.28 -7.88
N ASN A 403 13.02 -25.79 -8.28
CA ASN A 403 11.91 -26.16 -7.40
C ASN A 403 11.53 -25.05 -6.40
N ILE A 404 11.41 -23.83 -6.92
CA ILE A 404 10.94 -22.64 -6.20
C ILE A 404 9.48 -22.40 -6.64
N PRO A 405 8.58 -21.99 -5.74
CA PRO A 405 7.21 -21.63 -6.12
C PRO A 405 7.15 -20.55 -7.21
N LYS A 406 6.00 -20.43 -7.87
CA LYS A 406 5.81 -19.52 -9.01
C LYS A 406 5.24 -18.18 -8.55
N VAL A 407 5.73 -17.11 -9.18
CA VAL A 407 5.17 -15.77 -9.05
C VAL A 407 4.51 -15.43 -10.38
N ASN A 408 3.19 -15.26 -10.37
CA ASN A 408 2.41 -14.99 -11.58
C ASN A 408 1.74 -13.62 -11.49
N PHE A 409 1.57 -12.96 -12.63
CA PHE A 409 0.74 -11.77 -12.74
C PHE A 409 -0.49 -12.03 -13.59
N LEU A 410 -1.60 -11.36 -13.26
CA LEU A 410 -2.78 -11.34 -14.11
C LEU A 410 -2.46 -10.67 -15.45
N ASN A 411 -3.04 -11.24 -16.52
CA ASN A 411 -3.00 -10.63 -17.84
C ASN A 411 -4.10 -9.57 -17.96
N VAL A 412 -3.71 -8.31 -17.76
CA VAL A 412 -4.62 -7.17 -17.76
C VAL A 412 -4.68 -6.51 -19.13
N LYS A 413 -5.89 -6.13 -19.53
CA LYS A 413 -6.17 -5.49 -20.82
C LYS A 413 -6.81 -4.12 -20.64
N LEU A 414 -6.65 -3.25 -21.63
CA LEU A 414 -7.39 -2.01 -21.72
C LEU A 414 -8.74 -2.27 -22.36
N LEU A 415 -9.84 -1.94 -21.69
CA LEU A 415 -11.18 -1.96 -22.24
C LEU A 415 -11.59 -0.55 -22.65
N ARG A 416 -11.85 -0.36 -23.94
CA ARG A 416 -12.45 0.87 -24.50
C ARG A 416 -13.94 0.65 -24.75
N TYR A 417 -14.74 1.54 -24.19
CA TYR A 417 -16.20 1.55 -24.34
C TYR A 417 -16.65 2.91 -24.87
N ASN A 418 -17.37 2.92 -25.99
CA ASN A 418 -17.89 4.16 -26.57
C ASN A 418 -19.33 4.35 -26.10
N THR A 419 -19.58 5.46 -25.41
CA THR A 419 -20.95 5.95 -25.19
C THR A 419 -21.35 6.86 -26.35
N PHE A 420 -22.60 7.31 -26.37
CA PHE A 420 -23.06 8.29 -27.36
C PHE A 420 -22.29 9.63 -27.28
N CYS A 421 -21.84 10.03 -26.09
CA CYS A 421 -21.27 11.35 -25.85
C CYS A 421 -19.74 11.37 -25.64
N PHE A 422 -19.15 10.25 -25.22
CA PHE A 422 -17.72 10.16 -24.89
C PHE A 422 -17.20 8.72 -24.87
N THR A 423 -15.90 8.57 -25.02
CA THR A 423 -15.21 7.29 -24.84
C THR A 423 -14.78 7.11 -23.38
N LYS A 424 -15.11 5.96 -22.80
CA LYS A 424 -14.60 5.49 -21.53
C LYS A 424 -13.50 4.45 -21.72
N TYR A 425 -12.60 4.42 -20.74
CA TYR A 425 -11.50 3.48 -20.67
C TYR A 425 -11.49 2.84 -19.29
N TYR A 426 -11.11 1.58 -19.25
CA TYR A 426 -10.96 0.78 -18.04
C TYR A 426 -9.77 -0.18 -18.19
N THR A 427 -9.25 -0.68 -17.08
CA THR A 427 -8.52 -1.96 -17.12
C THR A 427 -9.48 -3.10 -16.82
N ILE A 428 -9.26 -4.26 -17.44
CA ILE A 428 -10.04 -5.48 -17.19
C ILE A 428 -9.11 -6.66 -16.93
N GLU A 429 -9.44 -7.43 -15.91
CA GLU A 429 -8.65 -8.58 -15.44
C GLU A 429 -9.56 -9.70 -14.90
N PRO A 430 -9.11 -10.96 -14.89
CA PRO A 430 -9.85 -12.04 -14.23
C PRO A 430 -10.09 -11.76 -12.75
N LYS A 431 -11.26 -12.14 -12.23
CA LYS A 431 -11.53 -12.05 -10.80
C LYS A 431 -10.66 -13.07 -10.05
N LEU A 432 -9.95 -12.60 -9.02
CA LEU A 432 -9.23 -13.47 -8.08
C LEU A 432 -10.23 -14.30 -7.27
N GLN A 433 -9.99 -15.61 -7.17
CA GLN A 433 -10.94 -16.56 -6.58
C GLN A 433 -10.64 -16.83 -5.10
N ASN A 434 -11.69 -16.81 -4.28
CA ASN A 434 -11.83 -17.37 -2.91
C ASN A 434 -10.55 -17.45 -2.06
N SER A 435 -9.74 -16.40 -2.06
CA SER A 435 -8.55 -16.25 -1.25
C SER A 435 -8.47 -14.81 -0.78
N GLU A 436 -7.86 -14.61 0.38
CA GLU A 436 -7.66 -13.28 0.94
C GLU A 436 -6.74 -12.47 0.02
N TYR A 437 -7.20 -11.28 -0.37
CA TYR A 437 -6.38 -10.34 -1.12
C TYR A 437 -5.39 -9.66 -0.16
N LYS A 438 -4.10 -9.75 -0.48
CA LYS A 438 -3.02 -9.24 0.34
C LYS A 438 -2.12 -8.32 -0.45
N ARG A 439 -1.56 -7.31 0.23
CA ARG A 439 -0.40 -6.57 -0.24
C ARG A 439 0.81 -7.09 0.52
N PHE A 440 1.87 -7.47 -0.17
CA PHE A 440 3.08 -8.06 0.41
C PHE A 440 4.19 -7.02 0.56
N ASN A 441 4.33 -6.13 -0.41
CA ASN A 441 5.14 -4.93 -0.31
C ASN A 441 4.52 -3.76 -1.07
N ALA A 442 5.03 -2.56 -0.84
CA ALA A 442 4.57 -1.33 -1.48
C ALA A 442 5.70 -0.72 -2.34
N ASN A 443 5.32 0.13 -3.29
CA ASN A 443 6.28 0.93 -4.07
C ASN A 443 7.00 2.02 -3.25
N THR A 444 6.73 2.10 -1.94
CA THR A 444 7.45 2.93 -0.97
C THR A 444 8.58 2.17 -0.28
N GLY A 445 8.83 0.92 -0.66
CA GLY A 445 9.85 0.05 -0.06
C GLY A 445 9.38 -0.70 1.19
N VAL A 446 8.18 -0.44 1.68
CA VAL A 446 7.62 -1.10 2.87
C VAL A 446 7.19 -2.53 2.54
N ILE A 447 7.71 -3.50 3.28
CA ILE A 447 7.27 -4.89 3.27
C ILE A 447 6.14 -5.03 4.30
N THR A 448 4.91 -5.25 3.82
CA THR A 448 3.69 -5.40 4.62
C THR A 448 3.48 -6.81 5.14
N GLU A 449 3.82 -7.82 4.33
CA GLU A 449 3.81 -9.22 4.72
C GLU A 449 5.01 -9.91 4.08
N LEU A 450 5.99 -10.30 4.89
CA LEU A 450 7.21 -10.91 4.36
C LEU A 450 6.90 -12.26 3.70
N ARG A 451 7.21 -12.34 2.42
CA ARG A 451 7.36 -13.60 1.67
C ARG A 451 8.73 -13.61 1.00
N PRO A 452 9.69 -14.45 1.44
CA PRO A 452 11.05 -14.43 0.92
C PRO A 452 11.14 -14.54 -0.61
N ILE A 453 10.26 -15.35 -1.22
CA ILE A 453 10.17 -15.49 -2.67
C ILE A 453 9.78 -14.20 -3.39
N LEU A 454 8.85 -13.41 -2.84
CA LEU A 454 8.43 -12.16 -3.45
C LEU A 454 9.55 -11.12 -3.40
N GLU A 455 10.28 -11.05 -2.28
CA GLU A 455 11.46 -10.19 -2.17
C GLU A 455 12.59 -10.63 -3.12
N ALA A 456 12.77 -11.95 -3.31
CA ALA A 456 13.68 -12.49 -4.30
C ALA A 456 13.23 -12.21 -5.74
N PHE A 457 11.92 -12.17 -6.00
CA PHE A 457 11.38 -11.78 -7.31
C PHE A 457 11.68 -10.31 -7.64
N VAL A 458 11.51 -9.39 -6.67
CA VAL A 458 11.90 -7.98 -6.86
C VAL A 458 13.39 -7.89 -7.21
N HIS A 459 14.25 -8.57 -6.46
CA HIS A 459 15.68 -8.62 -6.73
C HIS A 459 16.01 -9.25 -8.09
N PHE A 460 15.38 -10.37 -8.44
CA PHE A 460 15.53 -10.96 -9.77
C PHE A 460 15.21 -9.95 -10.88
N THR A 461 14.16 -9.13 -10.73
CA THR A 461 13.81 -8.12 -11.74
C THR A 461 14.89 -7.05 -11.89
N TYR A 462 15.55 -6.65 -10.79
CA TYR A 462 16.70 -5.75 -10.83
C TYR A 462 17.85 -6.37 -11.62
N GLU A 463 18.24 -7.61 -11.27
CA GLU A 463 19.41 -8.27 -11.85
C GLU A 463 19.18 -8.65 -13.32
N TYR A 464 18.05 -9.29 -13.62
CA TYR A 464 17.68 -9.69 -14.98
C TYR A 464 17.64 -8.50 -15.94
N THR A 465 17.18 -7.34 -15.45
CA THR A 465 17.12 -6.12 -16.28
C THR A 465 18.42 -5.30 -16.27
N LYS A 466 19.47 -5.78 -15.58
CA LYS A 466 20.77 -5.12 -15.40
C LYS A 466 20.63 -3.73 -14.78
N GLY A 467 19.84 -3.64 -13.71
CA GLY A 467 19.56 -2.42 -12.96
C GLY A 467 18.65 -1.41 -13.66
N TYR A 468 18.04 -1.77 -14.79
CA TYR A 468 17.16 -0.87 -15.53
C TYR A 468 15.85 -0.57 -14.79
N LEU A 469 15.27 -1.58 -14.13
CA LEU A 469 14.04 -1.41 -13.37
C LEU A 469 13.91 -2.43 -12.22
N VAL A 470 12.94 -2.20 -11.34
CA VAL A 470 12.41 -3.19 -10.38
C VAL A 470 10.88 -3.19 -10.42
N VAL A 471 10.29 -4.38 -10.28
CA VAL A 471 8.85 -4.55 -10.08
C VAL A 471 8.56 -4.56 -8.58
N CYS A 472 7.61 -3.74 -8.13
CA CYS A 472 7.24 -3.56 -6.72
C CYS A 472 5.71 -3.40 -6.59
N ASP A 473 5.22 -3.06 -5.40
CA ASP A 473 3.78 -3.05 -5.06
C ASP A 473 3.14 -4.42 -5.34
N LEU A 474 3.78 -5.47 -4.81
CA LEU A 474 3.35 -6.85 -5.00
C LEU A 474 2.10 -7.12 -4.18
N GLN A 475 0.97 -7.32 -4.85
CA GLN A 475 -0.33 -7.53 -4.23
C GLN A 475 -1.20 -8.50 -5.03
N GLY A 476 -2.03 -9.29 -4.37
CA GLY A 476 -2.83 -10.34 -4.99
C GLY A 476 -3.21 -11.44 -4.00
N ILE A 477 -3.19 -12.70 -4.45
CA ILE A 477 -3.51 -13.87 -3.63
C ILE A 477 -2.36 -14.88 -3.60
N GLU A 478 -2.30 -15.64 -2.52
CA GLU A 478 -1.40 -16.78 -2.31
C GLU A 478 -2.18 -18.08 -2.57
N LEU A 479 -1.62 -18.98 -3.38
CA LEU A 479 -2.25 -20.20 -3.90
C LEU A 479 -1.31 -21.40 -3.71
N ASN A 480 -1.42 -22.11 -2.58
CA ASN A 480 -0.62 -23.32 -2.30
C ASN A 480 0.89 -23.09 -2.60
N ASP A 481 1.48 -22.09 -1.94
CA ASP A 481 2.86 -21.58 -2.11
C ASP A 481 3.14 -20.74 -3.38
N ASP A 482 2.29 -20.81 -4.41
CA ASP A 482 2.39 -19.93 -5.59
C ASP A 482 1.69 -18.58 -5.34
N PHE A 483 1.99 -17.58 -6.18
CA PHE A 483 1.40 -16.26 -6.10
C PHE A 483 0.69 -15.88 -7.39
N LEU A 484 -0.47 -15.25 -7.27
CA LEU A 484 -1.18 -14.62 -8.37
C LEU A 484 -1.43 -13.14 -8.04
N LEU A 485 -0.62 -12.28 -8.66
CA LEU A 485 -0.49 -10.87 -8.36
C LEU A 485 -1.17 -9.98 -9.42
N THR A 486 -1.49 -8.75 -9.04
CA THR A 486 -2.09 -7.71 -9.89
C THR A 486 -1.65 -6.32 -9.43
N ASP A 487 -1.99 -5.30 -10.22
CA ASP A 487 -1.65 -3.89 -10.00
C ASP A 487 -0.19 -3.63 -9.51
N PRO A 488 0.85 -4.12 -10.21
CA PRO A 488 2.22 -3.80 -9.82
C PRO A 488 2.56 -2.33 -10.08
N ALA A 489 3.63 -1.88 -9.44
CA ALA A 489 4.35 -0.67 -9.76
C ALA A 489 5.76 -0.99 -10.27
N ILE A 490 6.37 -0.06 -11.01
CA ILE A 490 7.74 -0.23 -11.52
C ILE A 490 8.54 1.02 -11.21
N HIS A 491 9.71 0.86 -10.59
CA HIS A 491 10.74 1.90 -10.58
C HIS A 491 11.71 1.64 -11.72
N CYS A 492 12.01 2.64 -12.51
CA CYS A 492 12.81 2.53 -13.73
C CYS A 492 13.76 3.71 -13.85
N ILE A 493 14.96 3.48 -14.37
CA ILE A 493 15.94 4.56 -14.59
C ILE A 493 15.44 5.62 -15.57
N ASP A 494 14.51 5.27 -16.47
CA ASP A 494 13.77 6.25 -17.27
C ASP A 494 12.64 6.86 -16.40
N PRO A 495 12.75 8.14 -16.00
CA PRO A 495 11.79 8.77 -15.09
C PRO A 495 10.44 9.09 -15.74
N LEU A 496 10.35 9.08 -17.06
CA LEU A 496 9.12 9.41 -17.79
C LEU A 496 8.25 8.19 -18.10
N ARG A 497 8.77 6.98 -17.89
CA ARG A 497 8.06 5.72 -18.14
C ARG A 497 7.31 5.26 -16.89
N PHE A 498 6.26 4.44 -17.06
CA PHE A 498 5.50 3.80 -15.96
C PHE A 498 4.79 4.76 -14.99
N GLY A 499 4.48 5.98 -15.42
CA GLY A 499 3.54 6.86 -14.73
C GLY A 499 3.97 7.33 -13.33
N GLY A 500 2.98 7.66 -12.50
CA GLY A 500 3.16 8.37 -11.22
C GLY A 500 3.89 7.57 -10.13
N THR A 501 3.77 6.23 -10.17
CA THR A 501 4.34 5.31 -9.18
C THR A 501 5.82 4.99 -9.42
N ASN A 502 6.38 5.42 -10.56
CA ASN A 502 7.81 5.31 -10.84
C ASN A 502 8.62 6.40 -10.10
N PHE A 503 9.39 6.00 -9.09
CA PHE A 503 10.29 6.90 -8.35
C PHE A 503 11.71 6.94 -8.91
N GLY A 504 11.90 6.51 -10.16
CA GLY A 504 13.17 6.64 -10.86
C GLY A 504 14.28 5.77 -10.29
N GLU A 505 15.51 6.09 -10.68
CA GLU A 505 16.73 5.49 -10.14
C GLU A 505 16.83 5.68 -8.61
N ASN A 506 16.37 6.82 -8.08
CA ASN A 506 16.37 7.07 -6.64
C ASN A 506 15.40 6.14 -5.90
N GLY A 507 14.26 5.79 -6.49
CA GLY A 507 13.35 4.78 -5.96
C GLY A 507 14.02 3.41 -5.87
N ILE A 508 14.73 3.00 -6.92
CA ILE A 508 15.52 1.76 -6.92
C ILE A 508 16.54 1.79 -5.78
N LYS A 509 17.34 2.86 -5.65
CA LYS A 509 18.38 2.97 -4.64
C LYS A 509 17.85 3.05 -3.21
N GLN A 510 16.91 3.94 -2.95
CA GLN A 510 16.49 4.29 -1.58
C GLN A 510 15.39 3.38 -1.04
N LEU A 511 14.52 2.86 -1.90
CA LEU A 511 13.35 2.09 -1.46
C LEU A 511 13.53 0.59 -1.65
N PHE A 512 14.28 0.17 -2.67
CA PHE A 512 14.61 -1.24 -2.89
C PHE A 512 16.00 -1.60 -2.35
N LEU A 513 17.09 -1.09 -2.94
CA LEU A 513 18.45 -1.53 -2.60
C LEU A 513 18.77 -1.30 -1.12
N ALA A 514 18.45 -0.12 -0.57
CA ALA A 514 18.70 0.18 0.85
C ALA A 514 17.84 -0.65 1.83
N ASN A 515 16.75 -1.28 1.37
CA ASN A 515 15.81 -2.01 2.23
C ASN A 515 15.91 -3.54 2.07
N HIS A 516 16.24 -4.01 0.86
CA HIS A 516 16.27 -5.43 0.53
C HIS A 516 17.37 -6.15 1.31
N LYS A 517 17.09 -7.37 1.78
CA LYS A 517 18.11 -8.28 2.31
C LYS A 517 18.03 -9.59 1.55
N CYS A 518 19.16 -10.03 1.00
CA CYS A 518 19.23 -11.29 0.29
C CYS A 518 18.82 -12.44 1.22
N ASN A 519 17.86 -13.25 0.76
CA ASN A 519 17.37 -14.42 1.49
C ASN A 519 17.79 -15.71 0.77
N ASP A 520 17.39 -16.86 1.29
CA ASP A 520 17.81 -18.15 0.74
C ASP A 520 17.26 -18.42 -0.66
N ILE A 521 16.15 -17.79 -1.06
CA ILE A 521 15.66 -17.85 -2.44
C ILE A 521 16.57 -17.03 -3.36
N CYS A 522 17.03 -15.85 -2.95
CA CYS A 522 18.02 -15.07 -3.71
C CYS A 522 19.29 -15.89 -3.96
N LYS A 523 19.79 -16.59 -2.92
CA LYS A 523 20.95 -17.49 -3.03
C LYS A 523 20.69 -18.66 -3.97
N LYS A 524 19.52 -19.33 -3.85
CA LYS A 524 19.15 -20.43 -4.74
C LYS A 524 19.08 -19.98 -6.20
N LEU A 525 18.60 -18.77 -6.46
CA LEU A 525 18.55 -18.14 -7.78
C LEU A 525 19.92 -17.65 -8.28
N GLU A 526 20.97 -17.76 -7.46
CA GLU A 526 22.33 -17.30 -7.77
C GLU A 526 22.41 -15.80 -8.08
N LEU A 527 21.53 -15.01 -7.45
CA LEU A 527 21.55 -13.56 -7.58
C LEU A 527 22.78 -12.97 -6.89
N SER A 528 23.33 -11.92 -7.49
CA SER A 528 24.40 -11.13 -6.90
C SER A 528 24.01 -10.59 -5.52
N HIS A 529 24.94 -10.53 -4.59
CA HIS A 529 24.62 -10.01 -3.27
C HIS A 529 24.39 -8.49 -3.37
N VAL A 530 23.15 -8.07 -3.15
CA VAL A 530 22.78 -6.67 -3.02
C VAL A 530 22.90 -6.30 -1.55
N ASN A 531 23.71 -5.27 -1.27
CA ASN A 531 24.25 -4.79 0.01
C ASN A 531 25.68 -5.27 0.27
N ASN A 532 26.64 -4.44 -0.15
CA ASN A 532 27.94 -4.35 0.50
C ASN A 532 27.83 -3.19 1.51
N GLU A 533 27.62 -3.52 2.78
CA GLU A 533 28.38 -2.83 3.82
C GLU A 533 29.61 -3.69 4.13
#